data_AF-X0ZZB2-F1
#
_entry.id   AF-X0ZZB2-F1
#
_cell.length_a   1.000
_cell.length_b   1.000
_cell.length_c   1.000
_cell.angle_alpha   90.00
_cell.angle_beta   90.00
_cell.angle_gamma   90.00
#
_symmetry.space_group_name_H-M   'P 1'
#
loop_
_entity.id
_entity.type
_entity.pdbx_description
1 polymer ?
#
loop_
_entity_poly.entity_id
_entity_poly.type
_entity_poly.pdbx_seq_one_letter_code
_entity_poly.pdbx_strand_id
1 'polypeptide(L)'
;MQLVDYGLLEKPTLYISDFFERNKGFYYDSLSRVRQTNNLKQWIKFFLTGVIATAEKASDTFKKIIELRKEYDNKIRSFGSSAQNGGKLLLGMFSTPMMNKNEVAKKLGVSYNVAARLIKRFLKSNMVVEYIPSGTKKRYYALWEYLNLFR
;
A
#
# COMPACT_ATOMS: atom_id res chain seq x y z
N MET A 1 -5.76 17.21 -6.50
CA MET A 1 -5.63 16.53 -7.81
C MET A 1 -5.16 17.56 -8.83
N GLN A 2 -3.84 17.79 -8.94
CA GLN A 2 -3.26 18.69 -9.96
C GLN A 2 -2.06 18.02 -10.64
N LEU A 3 -1.24 17.26 -9.88
CA LEU A 3 -0.08 16.53 -10.43
C LEU A 3 -0.47 15.36 -11.38
N VAL A 4 -1.68 14.81 -11.25
CA VAL A 4 -2.22 13.78 -12.15
C VAL A 4 -2.69 14.39 -13.48
N ASP A 5 -3.26 15.61 -13.43
CA ASP A 5 -3.71 16.34 -14.64
C ASP A 5 -2.56 16.82 -15.52
N TYR A 6 -1.39 17.11 -14.93
CA TYR A 6 -0.20 17.52 -15.67
C TYR A 6 0.64 16.35 -16.22
N GLY A 7 0.18 15.09 -16.11
CA GLY A 7 0.85 13.93 -16.71
C GLY A 7 2.19 13.54 -16.07
N LEU A 8 2.56 14.15 -14.94
CA LEU A 8 3.80 13.86 -14.21
C LEU A 8 3.70 12.57 -13.37
N LEU A 9 2.51 12.01 -13.19
CA LEU A 9 2.24 10.77 -12.45
C LEU A 9 1.13 9.95 -13.14
N GLU A 10 1.42 8.70 -13.55
CA GLU A 10 0.44 7.78 -14.15
C GLU A 10 -0.63 7.27 -13.16
N LYS A 11 -0.35 7.28 -11.85
CA LYS A 11 -1.29 6.91 -10.77
C LYS A 11 -1.06 7.79 -9.54
N PRO A 12 -2.08 8.10 -8.73
CA PRO A 12 -1.96 8.90 -7.52
C PRO A 12 -1.29 8.09 -6.40
N THR A 13 -0.01 7.79 -6.55
CA THR A 13 0.82 7.10 -5.56
C THR A 13 1.52 8.08 -4.62
N LEU A 14 1.48 9.38 -4.94
CA LEU A 14 2.05 10.47 -4.16
C LEU A 14 0.98 11.13 -3.28
N TYR A 15 0.82 10.64 -2.05
CA TYR A 15 0.01 11.32 -1.03
C TYR A 15 0.77 12.50 -0.43
N ILE A 16 0.98 13.55 -1.22
CA ILE A 16 1.60 14.81 -0.75
C ILE A 16 0.80 15.46 0.39
N SER A 17 -0.49 15.12 0.49
CA SER A 17 -1.35 15.51 1.60
C SER A 17 -0.82 15.04 2.96
N ASP A 18 -0.26 13.83 3.07
CA ASP A 18 0.33 13.32 4.33
C ASP A 18 1.55 14.16 4.76
N PHE A 19 2.35 14.63 3.80
CA PHE A 19 3.46 15.54 4.10
C PHE A 19 2.98 16.89 4.64
N PHE A 20 1.98 17.50 4.01
CA PHE A 20 1.39 18.75 4.53
C PHE A 20 0.68 18.55 5.86
N GLU A 21 0.10 17.38 6.09
CA GLU A 21 -0.57 17.06 7.34
C GLU A 21 0.40 16.93 8.52
N ARG A 22 1.56 16.30 8.28
CA ARG A 22 2.65 16.19 9.27
C ARG A 22 3.39 17.51 9.49
N ASN A 23 3.38 18.43 8.51
CA ASN A 23 4.04 19.74 8.57
C ASN A 23 3.05 20.92 8.66
N LYS A 24 1.85 20.71 9.22
CA LYS A 24 0.77 21.72 9.29
C LYS A 24 1.25 23.09 9.78
N GLY A 25 2.08 23.12 10.83
CA GLY A 25 2.64 24.37 11.37
C GLY A 25 3.42 25.18 10.34
N PHE A 26 4.38 24.56 9.66
CA PHE A 26 5.18 25.22 8.61
C PHE A 26 4.36 25.58 7.38
N TYR A 27 3.36 24.76 7.02
CA TYR A 27 2.45 25.05 5.91
C TYR A 27 1.64 26.33 6.17
N TYR A 28 1.02 26.46 7.35
CA TYR A 28 0.24 27.64 7.72
C TYR A 28 1.14 28.88 7.93
N ASP A 29 2.31 28.71 8.53
CA ASP A 29 3.29 29.80 8.69
C ASP A 29 3.80 30.34 7.36
N SER A 30 4.02 29.47 6.38
CA SER A 30 4.47 29.85 5.04
C SER A 30 3.37 30.58 4.27
N LEU A 31 2.11 30.14 4.38
CA LEU A 31 0.95 30.80 3.77
C LEU A 31 0.64 32.16 4.42
N SER A 32 0.77 32.26 5.74
CA SER A 32 0.58 33.50 6.49
C SER A 32 1.65 34.54 6.11
N ARG A 33 2.92 34.12 5.98
CA ARG A 33 4.02 35.00 5.53
C ARG A 33 3.86 35.48 4.09
N VAL A 34 3.33 34.66 3.18
CA VAL A 34 3.07 35.10 1.79
C VAL A 34 2.07 36.25 1.74
N ARG A 35 1.01 36.21 2.56
CA ARG A 35 0.04 37.30 2.66
C ARG A 35 0.63 38.61 3.20
N GLN A 36 1.62 38.54 4.08
CA GLN A 36 2.19 39.71 4.74
C GLN A 36 3.43 40.30 4.03
N THR A 37 4.18 39.50 3.27
CA THR A 37 5.53 39.89 2.79
C THR A 37 5.77 39.71 1.28
N ASN A 38 4.75 39.29 0.51
CA ASN A 38 4.85 39.01 -0.92
C ASN A 38 5.95 37.96 -1.29
N ASN A 39 6.36 37.13 -0.32
CA ASN A 39 7.53 36.26 -0.45
C ASN A 39 7.17 34.89 -1.05
N LEU A 40 6.62 34.92 -2.27
CA LEU A 40 6.21 33.74 -3.04
C LEU A 40 7.37 32.74 -3.25
N LYS A 41 8.60 33.24 -3.37
CA LYS A 41 9.82 32.43 -3.53
C LYS A 41 10.03 31.45 -2.38
N GLN A 42 9.79 31.88 -1.14
CA GLN A 42 9.99 31.03 0.04
C GLN A 42 8.94 29.91 0.11
N TRP A 43 7.71 30.20 -0.29
CA TRP A 43 6.65 29.21 -0.40
C TRP A 43 6.93 28.18 -1.51
N ILE A 44 7.40 28.61 -2.68
CA ILE A 44 7.78 27.69 -3.78
C ILE A 44 8.92 26.76 -3.34
N LYS A 45 9.95 27.29 -2.66
CA LYS A 45 11.03 26.45 -2.12
C LYS A 45 10.48 25.41 -1.13
N PHE A 46 9.63 25.80 -0.19
CA PHE A 46 9.02 24.87 0.77
C PHE A 46 8.19 23.79 0.07
N PHE A 47 7.37 24.17 -0.93
CA PHE A 47 6.58 23.24 -1.71
C PHE A 47 7.46 22.22 -2.44
N LEU A 48 8.50 22.68 -3.15
CA LEU A 48 9.42 21.80 -3.87
C LEU A 48 10.18 20.86 -2.95
N THR A 49 10.61 21.32 -1.77
CA THR A 49 11.21 20.45 -0.75
C THR A 49 10.22 19.36 -0.31
N GLY A 50 8.95 19.70 -0.10
CA GLY A 50 7.91 18.73 0.22
C GLY A 50 7.66 17.71 -0.88
N VAL A 51 7.68 18.14 -2.15
CA VAL A 51 7.59 17.24 -3.31
C VAL A 51 8.77 16.27 -3.34
N ILE A 52 10.00 16.77 -3.21
CA ILE A 52 11.22 15.94 -3.21
C ILE A 52 11.16 14.90 -2.09
N ALA A 53 10.89 15.33 -0.85
CA ALA A 53 10.81 14.42 0.30
C ALA A 53 9.71 13.35 0.14
N THR A 54 8.56 13.72 -0.44
CA THR A 54 7.48 12.76 -0.70
C THR A 54 7.85 11.77 -1.81
N ALA A 55 8.53 12.24 -2.86
CA ALA A 55 9.01 11.38 -3.95
C ALA A 55 10.09 10.39 -3.48
N GLU A 56 11.01 10.84 -2.63
CA GLU A 56 12.02 9.98 -2.00
C GLU A 56 11.36 8.91 -1.12
N LYS A 57 10.44 9.30 -0.23
CA LYS A 57 9.69 8.36 0.61
C LYS A 57 8.92 7.33 -0.23
N ALA A 58 8.24 7.78 -1.28
CA ALA A 58 7.52 6.88 -2.19
C ALA A 58 8.47 5.90 -2.88
N SER A 59 9.60 6.38 -3.41
CA SER A 59 10.64 5.55 -4.05
C SER A 59 11.15 4.46 -3.11
N ASP A 60 11.43 4.82 -1.86
CA ASP A 60 11.91 3.85 -0.86
C ASP A 60 10.84 2.84 -0.45
N THR A 61 9.57 3.27 -0.31
CA THR A 61 8.45 2.34 -0.12
C THR A 61 8.32 1.39 -1.31
N PHE A 62 8.46 1.86 -2.55
CA PHE A 62 8.42 1.00 -3.74
C PHE A 62 9.53 -0.04 -3.75
N LYS A 63 10.77 0.33 -3.40
CA LYS A 63 11.88 -0.63 -3.28
C LYS A 63 11.55 -1.73 -2.28
N LYS A 64 11.06 -1.36 -1.09
CA LYS A 64 10.65 -2.32 -0.04
C LYS A 64 9.52 -3.25 -0.51
N ILE A 65 8.55 -2.72 -1.26
CA ILE A 65 7.46 -3.53 -1.84
C ILE A 65 8.02 -4.56 -2.84
N ILE A 66 8.98 -4.17 -3.69
CA ILE A 66 9.62 -5.07 -4.65
C ILE A 66 10.37 -6.19 -3.93
N GLU A 67 11.11 -5.87 -2.87
CA GLU A 67 11.81 -6.86 -2.03
C GLU A 67 10.82 -7.82 -1.36
N LEU A 68 9.79 -7.29 -0.71
CA LEU A 68 8.75 -8.09 -0.08
C LEU A 68 8.05 -9.03 -1.07
N ARG A 69 7.77 -8.54 -2.28
CA ARG A 69 7.20 -9.38 -3.35
C ARG A 69 8.13 -10.53 -3.72
N LYS A 70 9.43 -10.30 -3.86
CA LYS A 70 10.41 -11.36 -4.16
C LYS A 70 10.43 -12.42 -3.05
N GLU A 71 10.39 -12.01 -1.78
CA GLU A 71 10.32 -12.93 -0.65
C GLU A 71 9.05 -13.78 -0.69
N TYR A 72 7.90 -13.17 -0.98
CA TYR A 72 6.63 -13.85 -1.11
C TYR A 72 6.60 -14.81 -2.30
N ASP A 73 7.14 -14.42 -3.44
CA ASP A 73 7.26 -15.30 -4.61
C ASP A 73 8.14 -16.53 -4.28
N ASN A 74 9.23 -16.34 -3.53
CA ASN A 74 10.06 -17.45 -3.04
C ASN A 74 9.30 -18.37 -2.08
N LYS A 75 8.53 -17.82 -1.13
CA LYS A 75 7.66 -18.61 -0.23
C LYS A 75 6.62 -19.40 -1.03
N ILE A 76 6.00 -18.80 -2.04
CA ILE A 76 4.97 -19.43 -2.89
C ILE A 76 5.53 -20.59 -3.72
N ARG A 77 6.79 -20.56 -4.15
CA ARG A 77 7.42 -21.69 -4.87
C ARG A 77 7.33 -23.00 -4.09
N SER A 78 7.39 -22.93 -2.75
CA SER A 78 7.24 -24.11 -1.87
C SER A 78 5.82 -24.69 -1.83
N PHE A 79 4.83 -24.04 -2.45
CA PHE A 79 3.43 -24.48 -2.38
C PHE A 79 3.10 -25.65 -3.34
N GLY A 80 4.06 -26.10 -4.15
CA GLY A 80 3.88 -27.20 -5.09
C GLY A 80 2.78 -26.90 -6.10
N SER A 81 1.82 -27.83 -6.26
CA SER A 81 0.68 -27.66 -7.19
C SER A 81 -0.20 -26.43 -6.92
N SER A 82 -0.12 -25.84 -5.74
CA SER A 82 -0.85 -24.61 -5.41
C SER A 82 -0.09 -23.32 -5.73
N ALA A 83 1.15 -23.39 -6.21
CA ALA A 83 2.00 -22.21 -6.45
C ALA A 83 1.39 -21.24 -7.47
N GLN A 84 0.80 -21.75 -8.56
CA GLN A 84 0.15 -20.91 -9.58
C GLN A 84 -1.01 -20.08 -9.00
N ASN A 85 -1.90 -20.73 -8.24
CA ASN A 85 -3.00 -20.02 -7.57
C ASN A 85 -2.49 -19.12 -6.44
N GLY A 86 -1.39 -19.49 -5.78
CA GLY A 86 -0.71 -18.63 -4.81
C GLY A 86 -0.22 -17.32 -5.44
N GLY A 87 0.46 -17.38 -6.58
CA GLY A 87 0.91 -16.17 -7.29
C GLY A 87 -0.26 -15.28 -7.72
N LYS A 88 -1.34 -15.88 -8.26
CA LYS A 88 -2.57 -15.14 -8.61
C LYS A 88 -3.20 -14.47 -7.40
N LEU A 89 -3.28 -15.16 -6.27
CA LEU A 89 -3.81 -14.60 -5.03
C LEU A 89 -2.95 -13.45 -4.52
N LEU A 90 -1.63 -13.64 -4.47
CA LEU A 90 -0.71 -12.60 -4.02
C LEU A 90 -0.87 -11.32 -4.85
N LEU A 91 -0.90 -11.45 -6.18
CA LEU A 91 -1.12 -10.31 -7.07
C LEU A 91 -2.48 -9.63 -6.80
N GLY A 92 -3.53 -10.43 -6.58
CA GLY A 92 -4.85 -9.92 -6.19
C GLY A 92 -4.84 -9.18 -4.85
N MET A 93 -4.07 -9.67 -3.88
CA MET A 93 -3.97 -9.07 -2.56
C MET A 93 -3.15 -7.78 -2.55
N PHE A 94 -2.20 -7.55 -3.46
CA PHE A 94 -1.59 -6.22 -3.59
C PHE A 94 -2.60 -5.11 -3.95
N SER A 95 -3.69 -5.47 -4.64
CA SER A 95 -4.80 -4.55 -4.95
C SER A 95 -5.86 -4.49 -3.84
N THR A 96 -6.06 -5.59 -3.12
CA THR A 96 -7.02 -5.69 -2.01
C THR A 96 -6.34 -6.47 -0.87
N PRO A 97 -5.56 -5.77 -0.01
CA PRO A 97 -4.61 -6.39 0.91
C PRO A 97 -5.23 -7.19 2.05
N MET A 98 -6.55 -7.16 2.15
CA MET A 98 -7.33 -7.85 3.15
C MET A 98 -8.51 -8.54 2.47
N MET A 99 -8.57 -9.87 2.56
CA MET A 99 -9.63 -10.67 1.95
C MET A 99 -10.10 -11.77 2.90
N ASN A 100 -11.37 -12.15 2.81
CA ASN A 100 -11.89 -13.39 3.41
C ASN A 100 -11.86 -14.56 2.41
N LYS A 101 -12.12 -15.78 2.89
CA LYS A 101 -12.06 -17.00 2.05
C LYS A 101 -13.04 -16.99 0.88
N ASN A 102 -14.22 -16.38 1.04
CA ASN A 102 -15.23 -16.28 -0.03
C ASN A 102 -14.77 -15.32 -1.13
N GLU A 103 -14.17 -14.19 -0.75
CA GLU A 103 -13.57 -13.24 -1.69
C GLU A 103 -12.42 -13.87 -2.46
N VAL A 104 -11.55 -14.63 -1.79
CA VAL A 104 -10.48 -15.38 -2.46
C VAL A 104 -11.03 -16.40 -3.46
N ALA A 105 -12.05 -17.17 -3.07
CA ALA A 105 -12.69 -18.15 -3.96
C ALA A 105 -13.24 -17.47 -5.22
N LYS A 106 -13.97 -16.36 -5.05
CA LYS A 106 -14.51 -15.57 -6.16
C LYS A 106 -13.42 -14.94 -7.02
N LYS A 107 -12.38 -14.37 -6.41
CA LYS A 107 -11.27 -13.70 -7.12
C LYS A 107 -10.47 -14.66 -7.99
N LEU A 108 -10.27 -15.89 -7.51
CA LEU A 108 -9.51 -16.92 -8.22
C LEU A 108 -10.36 -17.82 -9.12
N GLY A 109 -11.70 -17.75 -9.02
CA GLY A 109 -12.60 -18.65 -9.74
C GLY A 109 -12.46 -20.11 -9.31
N VAL A 110 -12.19 -20.35 -8.01
CA VAL A 110 -11.97 -21.70 -7.45
C VAL A 110 -13.00 -22.02 -6.38
N SER A 111 -13.14 -23.30 -6.04
CA SER A 111 -14.03 -23.71 -4.94
C SER A 111 -13.57 -23.14 -3.60
N TYR A 112 -14.52 -22.96 -2.68
CA TYR A 112 -14.24 -22.49 -1.32
C TYR A 112 -13.16 -23.34 -0.62
N ASN A 113 -13.19 -24.66 -0.80
CA ASN A 113 -12.21 -25.57 -0.19
C ASN A 113 -10.79 -25.33 -0.71
N VAL A 114 -10.63 -25.03 -2.00
CA VAL A 114 -9.34 -24.66 -2.59
C VAL A 114 -8.85 -23.32 -2.03
N ALA A 115 -9.73 -22.31 -1.97
CA ALA A 115 -9.41 -21.01 -1.38
C ALA A 115 -9.01 -21.12 0.11
N ALA A 116 -9.76 -21.88 0.90
CA ALA A 116 -9.47 -22.10 2.31
C ALA A 116 -8.13 -22.81 2.53
N ARG A 117 -7.81 -23.81 1.70
CA ARG A 117 -6.51 -24.50 1.73
C ARG A 117 -5.37 -23.56 1.36
N LEU A 118 -5.57 -22.70 0.36
CA LEU A 118 -4.58 -21.72 -0.07
C LEU A 118 -4.31 -20.67 1.02
N ILE A 119 -5.36 -20.12 1.62
CA ILE A 119 -5.24 -19.21 2.78
C ILE A 119 -4.49 -19.88 3.94
N LYS A 120 -4.75 -21.16 4.22
CA LYS A 120 -4.01 -21.91 5.25
C LYS A 120 -2.52 -21.99 4.94
N ARG A 121 -2.12 -22.10 3.66
CA ARG A 121 -0.71 -22.05 3.25
C ARG A 121 -0.10 -20.67 3.48
N PHE A 122 -0.82 -19.60 3.10
CA PHE A 122 -0.38 -18.22 3.32
C PHE A 122 -0.20 -17.89 4.81
N LEU A 123 -1.09 -18.39 5.68
CA LEU A 123 -0.94 -18.27 7.14
C LEU A 123 0.30 -19.01 7.63
N LYS A 124 0.48 -20.27 7.20
CA LYS A 124 1.63 -21.09 7.61
C LYS A 124 2.98 -20.51 7.15
N SER A 125 3.00 -19.78 6.04
CA SER A 125 4.19 -19.11 5.52
C SER A 125 4.37 -17.68 6.07
N ASN A 126 3.57 -17.27 7.06
CA ASN A 126 3.55 -15.94 7.65
C ASN A 126 3.39 -14.80 6.61
N MET A 127 2.75 -15.09 5.48
CA MET A 127 2.49 -14.06 4.45
C MET A 127 1.26 -13.23 4.79
N VAL A 128 0.31 -13.80 5.53
CA VAL A 128 -0.90 -13.11 5.99
C VAL A 128 -1.07 -13.31 7.48
N VAL A 129 -1.72 -12.34 8.12
CA VAL A 129 -2.23 -12.45 9.48
C VAL A 129 -3.74 -12.58 9.46
N GLU A 130 -4.29 -13.31 10.43
CA GLU A 130 -5.73 -13.37 10.61
C GLU A 130 -6.22 -12.14 11.41
N TYR A 131 -7.30 -11.53 10.94
CA TYR A 131 -7.96 -10.40 11.58
C TYR A 131 -9.47 -10.64 11.67
N ILE A 132 -10.05 -10.33 12.82
CA ILE A 132 -11.48 -10.43 13.09
C ILE A 132 -11.99 -9.02 13.44
N PRO A 133 -12.79 -8.38 12.58
CA PRO A 133 -13.40 -7.09 12.89
C PRO A 133 -14.34 -7.20 14.10
N SER A 134 -14.26 -6.23 15.01
CA SER A 134 -15.14 -6.14 16.18
C SER A 134 -16.62 -6.21 15.79
N GLY A 135 -17.40 -6.99 16.56
CA GLY A 135 -18.83 -7.17 16.31
C GLY A 135 -19.17 -8.16 15.19
N THR A 136 -18.19 -8.83 14.58
CA THR A 136 -18.44 -9.84 13.54
C THR A 136 -17.74 -11.16 13.84
N LYS A 137 -18.31 -12.27 13.35
CA LYS A 137 -17.65 -13.60 13.33
C LYS A 137 -16.84 -13.84 12.04
N LYS A 138 -16.78 -12.86 11.13
CA LYS A 138 -16.12 -12.99 9.83
C LYS A 138 -14.60 -12.89 10.02
N ARG A 139 -13.87 -13.83 9.44
CA ARG A 139 -12.39 -13.86 9.47
C ARG A 139 -11.85 -13.30 8.16
N TYR A 140 -10.93 -12.36 8.28
CA TYR A 140 -10.18 -11.78 7.17
C TYR A 140 -8.70 -12.11 7.31
N TYR A 141 -8.00 -12.06 6.18
CA TYR A 141 -6.58 -12.38 6.08
C TYR A 141 -5.88 -11.21 5.39
N ALA A 142 -4.93 -10.59 6.10
CA ALA A 142 -4.29 -9.36 5.67
C ALA A 142 -2.79 -9.56 5.41
N LEU A 143 -2.28 -9.00 4.30
CA LEU A 143 -0.84 -8.84 4.05
C LEU A 143 -0.27 -7.76 4.98
N TRP A 144 -0.09 -8.08 6.26
CA TRP A 144 0.27 -7.08 7.28
C TRP A 144 1.62 -6.42 7.01
N GLU A 145 2.64 -7.17 6.60
CA GLU A 145 3.96 -6.61 6.28
C GLU A 145 3.84 -5.60 5.14
N TYR A 146 3.06 -5.90 4.08
CA TYR A 146 2.80 -4.97 2.99
C TYR A 146 2.08 -3.70 3.46
N LEU A 147 1.02 -3.84 4.27
CA LEU A 147 0.29 -2.70 4.83
C LEU A 147 1.19 -1.81 5.70
N ASN A 148 2.15 -2.41 6.42
CA ASN A 148 3.07 -1.70 7.28
C ASN A 148 4.13 -0.88 6.51
N LEU A 149 4.35 -1.16 5.22
CA LEU A 149 5.28 -0.39 4.37
C LEU A 149 4.78 1.02 4.04
N PHE A 150 3.49 1.30 4.27
CA PHE A 150 2.87 2.61 4.00
C PHE A 150 2.77 3.52 5.23
N ARG A 151 3.27 3.09 6.40
CA ARG A 151 3.23 3.91 7.64
C ARG A 151 4.31 5.00 7.67
#